data_AF-A0A7K3Z736-F1
#
_entry.id   AF-A0A7K3Z736-F1
#
_cell.length_a   1.000
_cell.length_b   1.000
_cell.length_c   1.000
_cell.angle_alpha   90.00
_cell.angle_beta   90.00
_cell.angle_gamma   90.00
#
_symmetry.space_group_name_H-M   'P 1'
#
loop_
_entity.id
_entity.type
_entity.pdbx_description
1 polymer ?
#
loop_
_entity_poly.entity_id
_entity_poly.type
_entity_poly.pdbx_seq_one_letter_code
_entity_poly.pdbx_strand_id
1 'polypeptide(L)' 'MQLLGHKKIKNTLIYTQLVTFEDGKYTCKTAETVKEAKELIEADYQYICDMDCLKLFRKRK' A
#
# COMPACT_ATOMS: atom_id res chain seq x y z
N MET A 1 -2.11 -5.21 -27.00
CA MET A 1 -1.27 -6.42 -26.81
C MET A 1 -0.01 -6.22 -27.62
N GLN A 2 1.13 -5.93 -26.99
CA GLN A 2 2.38 -5.72 -27.72
C GLN A 2 3.21 -7.01 -27.62
N LEU A 3 3.41 -7.66 -28.77
CA LEU A 3 4.20 -8.88 -28.88
C LEU A 3 5.69 -8.50 -28.87
N LEU A 4 6.44 -8.88 -27.82
CA LEU A 4 7.87 -8.58 -27.71
C LEU A 4 8.68 -9.77 -28.24
N GLY A 5 9.14 -9.65 -29.48
CA GLY A 5 9.89 -10.66 -30.22
C GLY A 5 11.38 -10.75 -29.86
N HIS A 6 11.73 -11.12 -28.63
CA HIS A 6 13.14 -11.27 -28.24
C HIS A 6 13.57 -12.75 -28.07
N LYS A 7 14.50 -13.17 -28.93
CA LYS A 7 15.08 -14.53 -29.07
C LYS A 7 16.13 -14.91 -28.01
N LYS A 8 16.29 -14.13 -26.92
CA LYS A 8 17.33 -14.35 -25.90
C LYS A 8 16.82 -14.09 -24.48
N ILE A 9 16.90 -15.12 -23.63
CA ILE A 9 16.46 -15.12 -22.22
C ILE A 9 17.10 -14.00 -21.38
N LYS A 10 18.32 -13.55 -21.76
CA LYS A 10 19.05 -12.45 -21.09
C LYS A 10 18.37 -11.09 -21.23
N ASN A 11 17.69 -10.83 -22.35
CA ASN A 11 16.94 -9.58 -22.51
C ASN A 11 15.62 -9.63 -21.71
N THR A 12 15.02 -10.80 -21.51
CA THR A 12 13.77 -10.96 -20.74
C THR A 12 13.94 -10.58 -19.26
N LEU A 13 15.13 -10.84 -18.69
CA LEU A 13 15.45 -10.46 -17.30
C LEU A 13 15.58 -8.94 -17.08
N ILE A 14 15.75 -8.14 -18.13
CA ILE A 14 15.69 -6.67 -18.01
C ILE A 14 14.24 -6.20 -17.78
N TYR A 15 13.26 -6.98 -18.24
CA TYR A 15 11.83 -6.64 -18.10
C TYR A 15 11.23 -6.95 -16.73
N THR A 16 11.92 -7.67 -15.84
CA THR A 16 11.46 -7.79 -14.43
C THR A 16 11.58 -6.47 -13.68
N GLN A 17 12.43 -5.53 -14.12
CA GLN A 17 12.53 -4.18 -13.55
C GLN A 17 11.44 -3.23 -14.06
N LEU A 18 10.68 -3.63 -15.08
CA LEU A 18 9.55 -2.87 -15.64
C LEU A 18 8.21 -3.21 -14.99
N VAL A 19 8.20 -4.20 -14.08
CA VAL A 19 7.13 -4.35 -13.09
C VAL A 19 7.52 -3.48 -11.91
N THR A 20 7.10 -2.21 -11.95
CA THR A 20 6.95 -1.44 -10.73
C THR A 20 5.89 -2.17 -9.91
N PHE A 21 6.33 -3.05 -9.00
CA PHE A 21 5.44 -3.53 -7.95
C PHE A 21 5.02 -2.27 -7.20
N GLU A 22 3.80 -1.76 -7.45
CA GLU A 22 3.16 -0.75 -6.61
C GLU A 22 2.85 -1.40 -5.24
N ASP A 23 3.90 -1.82 -4.55
CA ASP A 23 3.84 -2.29 -3.18
C ASP A 23 3.61 -1.06 -2.31
N GLY A 24 2.33 -0.74 -2.07
CA GLY A 24 2.00 0.23 -1.03
C GLY A 24 0.94 1.27 -1.34
N LYS A 25 -0.14 0.92 -2.05
CA LYS A 25 -1.38 1.69 -1.89
C LYS A 25 -1.96 1.38 -0.51
N TYR A 26 -1.62 2.20 0.47
CA TYR A 26 -2.27 2.19 1.78
C TYR A 26 -3.31 3.29 1.83
N THR A 27 -4.44 3.01 2.47
CA THR A 27 -5.39 4.04 2.86
C THR A 27 -5.05 4.47 4.27
N CYS A 28 -4.65 5.72 4.45
CA CYS A 28 -4.33 6.31 5.75
C CYS A 28 -5.54 7.08 6.27
N LYS A 29 -5.87 6.91 7.55
CA LYS A 29 -6.92 7.67 8.25
C LYS A 29 -6.44 8.09 9.63
N THR A 30 -6.93 9.22 10.10
CA THR A 30 -6.69 9.74 11.45
C THR A 30 -7.96 9.62 12.29
N ALA A 31 -7.80 9.52 13.61
CA ALA A 31 -8.89 9.64 14.56
C ALA A 31 -8.51 10.58 15.70
N GLU A 32 -9.40 11.52 15.99
CA GLU A 32 -9.28 12.46 17.11
C GLU A 32 -9.98 11.89 18.35
N THR A 33 -11.06 11.13 18.14
CA THR A 33 -11.87 10.55 19.21
C THR A 33 -11.71 9.03 19.33
N VAL A 34 -11.98 8.50 20.53
CA VAL A 34 -11.98 7.05 20.78
C VAL A 34 -13.03 6.33 19.92
N LYS A 35 -14.15 7.00 19.61
CA LYS A 35 -15.22 6.45 18.78
C LYS A 35 -14.75 6.20 17.34
N GLU A 36 -14.12 7.19 16.71
CA GLU A 36 -13.53 7.04 15.38
C GLU A 36 -12.41 5.99 15.36
N ALA A 37 -11.56 5.97 16.37
CA ALA A 37 -10.51 4.96 16.48
C ALA A 37 -11.09 3.54 16.52
N LYS A 38 -12.21 3.35 17.22
CA LYS A 38 -12.92 2.07 17.28
C LYS A 38 -13.48 1.69 15.90
N GLU A 39 -14.14 2.61 15.21
CA GLU A 39 -14.67 2.39 13.85
C GLU A 39 -13.55 2.02 12.86
N LEU A 40 -12.36 2.62 12.98
CA LEU A 40 -11.20 2.29 12.15
C LEU A 40 -10.66 0.89 12.44
N ILE A 41 -10.59 0.50 13.72
CA ILE A 41 -10.17 -0.84 14.13
C ILE A 41 -11.18 -1.90 13.64
N GLU A 42 -12.48 -1.65 13.78
CA GLU A 42 -13.54 -2.52 13.25
C GLU A 42 -13.49 -2.63 11.71
N ALA A 43 -13.01 -1.58 11.04
CA ALA A 43 -12.80 -1.56 9.59
C ALA A 43 -11.47 -2.18 9.12
N ASP A 44 -10.76 -2.92 9.99
CA ASP A 44 -9.48 -3.60 9.69
C ASP A 44 -8.34 -2.63 9.36
N TYR A 45 -8.34 -1.44 9.98
CA TYR A 45 -7.17 -0.56 9.93
C TYR A 45 -6.22 -0.89 11.07
N GLN A 46 -4.93 -0.89 10.76
CA GLN A 46 -3.86 -1.09 11.71
C GLN A 46 -3.40 0.23 12.32
N TYR A 47 -3.29 0.28 13.64
CA TYR A 47 -2.69 1.40 14.36
C TYR A 47 -1.19 1.51 14.06
N ILE A 48 -0.70 2.72 13.83
CA ILE A 48 0.71 2.98 13.51
C ILE A 48 1.38 3.84 14.57
N CYS A 49 0.85 5.03 14.80
CA CYS A 49 1.44 5.99 15.73
C CYS A 49 0.40 7.05 16.11
N ASP A 50 0.68 7.82 17.15
CA ASP A 50 -0.01 9.06 17.45
C ASP A 50 0.94 10.26 17.27
N MET A 51 0.41 11.37 16.77
CA MET A 51 1.10 12.65 16.66
C MET A 51 0.11 13.75 17.02
N ASP A 52 0.52 14.70 17.86
CA ASP A 52 -0.30 15.88 18.18
C ASP A 52 -1.72 15.51 18.67
N CYS A 53 -1.82 14.49 19.54
CA CYS A 53 -3.08 13.91 20.03
C CYS A 53 -3.98 13.24 18.97
N LEU A 54 -3.53 13.14 17.71
CA LEU A 54 -4.21 12.45 16.62
C LEU A 54 -3.65 11.05 16.43
N LYS A 55 -4.51 10.03 16.40
CA LYS A 55 -4.09 8.64 16.15
C LYS A 55 -4.12 8.33 14.67
N LEU A 56 -3.02 7.79 14.14
CA LEU A 56 -2.87 7.42 12.73
C LEU A 56 -3.09 5.92 12.53
N PHE A 57 -3.86 5.60 11.49
CA PHE A 57 -4.23 4.26 11.10
C PHE A 57 -3.96 4.05 9.61
N ARG A 58 -3.54 2.84 9.23
CA ARG A 58 -3.38 2.45 7.82
C ARG A 58 -4.08 1.14 7.52
N LYS A 59 -4.62 1.01 6.31
CA LYS A 59 -5.11 -0.25 5.77
C LYS A 59 -4.48 -0.52 4.42
N ARG A 60 -4.02 -1.75 4.18
CA ARG A 60 -3.51 -2.15 2.87
C ARG A 60 -4.69 -2.27 1.90
N LYS A 61 -4.55 -1.69 0.71
CA LYS A 61 -5.59 -1.76 -0.35
C LYS A 61 -5.59 -3.12 -1.02
#